data_AF-A0A3N5F8Z8-F1
#
_entry.id   AF-A0A3N5F8Z8-F1
#
_cell.length_a   1.000
_cell.length_b   1.000
_cell.length_c   1.000
_cell.angle_alpha   90.00
_cell.angle_beta   90.00
_cell.angle_gamma   90.00
#
_symmetry.space_group_name_H-M   'P 1'
#
loop_
_entity.id
_entity.type
_entity.pdbx_description
1 polymer ?
#
loop_
_entity_poly.entity_id
_entity_poly.type
_entity_poly.pdbx_seq_one_letter_code
_entity_poly.pdbx_strand_id
1 'polypeptide(L)'
;GDAKGAYEDFDHLIKAGVQLAGAYNGRGRTLLELMNDPDRALLDLNEAIRLRPEGYVLPYIARAKANLLKKNYDAAIADATKAISISAWPEPFHTRGLAKLEKGDRKGALEDLESALRKLNPSASSYKDLLRAIDRAKGTHR
;
A
#
# COMPACT_ATOMS: atom_id res chain seq x y z
N GLY A 1 11.07 -14.96 -6.78
CA GLY A 1 10.18 -16.05 -6.33
C GLY A 1 9.02 -16.11 -7.28
N ASP A 2 8.53 -17.30 -7.61
CA ASP A 2 7.33 -17.47 -8.43
C ASP A 2 6.09 -17.02 -7.65
N ALA A 3 5.30 -16.13 -8.25
CA ALA A 3 4.06 -15.60 -7.69
C ALA A 3 3.08 -16.71 -7.33
N LYS A 4 3.02 -17.76 -8.17
CA LYS A 4 2.13 -18.89 -7.98
C LYS A 4 2.50 -19.70 -6.75
N GLY A 5 3.78 -20.04 -6.59
CA GLY A 5 4.27 -20.77 -5.42
C GLY A 5 4.01 -20.02 -4.11
N ALA A 6 4.32 -18.72 -4.06
CA ALA A 6 4.05 -17.91 -2.87
C ALA A 6 2.55 -17.84 -2.53
N TYR A 7 1.68 -17.77 -3.53
CA TYR A 7 0.23 -17.83 -3.33
C TYR A 7 -0.21 -19.17 -2.76
N GLU A 8 0.25 -20.28 -3.35
CA GLU A 8 -0.08 -21.64 -2.95
C GLU A 8 0.36 -21.94 -1.51
N ASP A 9 1.55 -21.49 -1.10
CA ASP A 9 2.04 -21.65 0.27
C ASP A 9 1.10 -21.01 1.31
N PHE A 10 0.68 -19.76 1.08
CA PHE A 10 -0.26 -19.10 1.98
C PHE A 10 -1.66 -19.71 1.90
N ASP A 11 -2.10 -20.11 0.71
CA ASP A 11 -3.40 -20.77 0.52
C ASP A 11 -3.49 -22.09 1.27
N HIS A 12 -2.43 -22.90 1.23
CA HIS A 12 -2.34 -24.15 1.99
C HIS A 12 -2.41 -23.91 3.50
N LEU A 13 -1.68 -22.92 4.03
CA LEU A 13 -1.74 -22.56 5.45
C LEU A 13 -3.17 -22.19 5.87
N ILE A 14 -3.81 -21.33 5.09
CA ILE A 14 -5.18 -20.86 5.37
C ILE A 14 -6.17 -22.05 5.33
N LYS A 15 -6.08 -22.92 4.32
CA LYS A 15 -6.93 -24.13 4.21
C LYS A 15 -6.68 -25.14 5.32
N ALA A 16 -5.45 -25.22 5.84
CA ALA A 16 -5.10 -26.02 7.01
C ALA A 16 -5.62 -25.43 8.35
N GLY A 17 -6.36 -24.32 8.31
CA GLY A 17 -6.95 -23.68 9.48
C GLY A 17 -6.01 -22.72 10.21
N VAL A 18 -4.86 -22.38 9.62
CA VAL A 18 -3.91 -21.43 10.19
C VAL A 18 -4.44 -20.00 10.01
N GLN A 19 -5.21 -19.53 10.99
CA GLN A 19 -5.78 -18.17 11.01
C GLN A 19 -4.75 -17.14 11.52
N LEU A 20 -3.65 -17.01 10.79
CA LEU A 20 -2.63 -16.01 11.09
C LEU A 20 -2.81 -14.78 10.21
N ALA A 21 -2.87 -13.60 10.84
CA ALA A 21 -2.90 -12.32 10.12
C ALA A 21 -1.76 -12.20 9.10
N GLY A 22 -0.60 -12.82 9.39
CA GLY A 22 0.55 -12.88 8.49
C GLY A 22 0.30 -13.67 7.20
N ALA A 23 -0.44 -14.78 7.26
CA ALA A 23 -0.74 -15.62 6.10
C ALA A 23 -1.68 -14.89 5.13
N TYR A 24 -2.74 -14.29 5.65
CA TYR A 24 -3.65 -13.46 4.87
C TYR A 24 -2.95 -12.21 4.29
N ASN A 25 -2.15 -11.50 5.09
CA ASN A 25 -1.35 -10.39 4.57
C ASN A 25 -0.38 -10.83 3.45
N GLY A 26 0.27 -11.97 3.63
CA GLY A 26 1.16 -12.56 2.65
C GLY A 26 0.44 -12.85 1.33
N ARG A 27 -0.68 -13.58 1.40
CA ARG A 27 -1.48 -13.92 0.21
C ARG A 27 -2.05 -12.69 -0.47
N GLY A 28 -2.59 -11.75 0.30
CA GLY A 28 -3.14 -10.50 -0.22
C GLY A 28 -2.09 -9.65 -0.94
N ARG A 29 -0.86 -9.58 -0.41
CA ARG A 29 0.24 -8.89 -1.09
C ARG A 29 0.71 -9.62 -2.35
N THR A 30 0.78 -10.94 -2.34
CA THR A 30 1.09 -11.72 -3.54
C THR A 30 0.07 -11.49 -4.65
N LEU A 31 -1.23 -11.51 -4.31
CA LEU A 31 -2.32 -11.21 -5.22
C LEU A 31 -2.18 -9.81 -5.82
N LEU A 32 -1.88 -8.81 -4.98
CA LEU A 32 -1.74 -7.42 -5.40
C LEU A 32 -0.48 -7.17 -6.24
N GLU A 33 0.69 -7.53 -5.72
CA GLU A 33 2.00 -7.12 -6.24
C GLU A 33 2.47 -8.01 -7.40
N LEU A 34 2.09 -9.29 -7.41
CA LEU A 34 2.61 -10.27 -8.37
C LEU A 34 1.56 -10.83 -9.33
N MET A 35 0.28 -10.79 -8.95
CA MET A 35 -0.82 -11.31 -9.77
C MET A 35 -1.76 -10.24 -10.30
N ASN A 36 -1.55 -8.96 -9.91
CA ASN A 36 -2.37 -7.82 -10.30
C ASN A 36 -3.88 -8.03 -10.05
N ASP A 37 -4.21 -8.65 -8.92
CA ASP A 37 -5.59 -8.95 -8.51
C ASP A 37 -5.95 -8.20 -7.22
N PRO A 38 -6.27 -6.89 -7.33
CA PRO A 38 -6.58 -6.07 -6.16
C PRO A 38 -7.89 -6.48 -5.48
N ASP A 39 -8.81 -7.12 -6.18
CA ASP A 39 -10.09 -7.56 -5.64
C ASP A 39 -9.92 -8.69 -4.64
N ARG A 40 -9.23 -9.76 -5.02
CA ARG A 40 -8.92 -10.85 -4.08
C ARG A 40 -7.94 -10.38 -3.00
N ALA A 41 -7.00 -9.51 -3.34
CA ALA A 41 -6.10 -8.94 -2.34
C ALA A 41 -6.86 -8.21 -1.22
N LEU A 42 -7.88 -7.42 -1.56
CA LEU A 42 -8.68 -6.69 -0.57
C LEU A 42 -9.37 -7.63 0.43
N LEU A 43 -9.86 -8.78 -0.02
CA LEU A 43 -10.49 -9.77 0.86
C LEU A 43 -9.51 -10.30 1.91
N ASP A 44 -8.31 -10.70 1.48
CA ASP A 44 -7.28 -11.22 2.37
C ASP A 44 -6.74 -10.13 3.30
N LEU A 45 -6.54 -8.92 2.80
CA LEU A 45 -6.05 -7.81 3.61
C LEU A 45 -7.06 -7.38 4.67
N ASN A 46 -8.36 -7.44 4.37
CA ASN A 46 -9.42 -7.23 5.36
C ASN A 46 -9.36 -8.28 6.47
N GLU A 47 -9.15 -9.55 6.11
CA GLU A 47 -9.05 -10.63 7.09
C GLU A 47 -7.79 -10.50 7.96
N ALA A 48 -6.65 -10.11 7.37
CA ALA A 48 -5.44 -9.80 8.12
C ALA A 48 -5.65 -8.69 9.16
N ILE A 49 -6.38 -7.63 8.78
CA ILE A 49 -6.73 -6.52 9.68
C ILE A 49 -7.71 -6.99 10.75
N ARG A 50 -8.71 -7.81 10.39
CA ARG A 50 -9.68 -8.36 11.36
C ARG A 50 -9.00 -9.19 12.44
N LEU A 51 -8.03 -10.03 12.05
CA LEU A 51 -7.27 -10.89 12.96
C LEU A 51 -6.29 -10.10 13.83
N ARG A 52 -5.72 -9.01 13.31
CA ARG A 52 -4.80 -8.14 14.05
C ARG A 52 -4.98 -6.67 13.65
N PRO A 53 -5.94 -5.95 14.27
CA PRO A 53 -6.26 -4.59 13.88
C PRO A 53 -5.25 -3.56 14.38
N GLU A 54 -4.56 -3.86 15.49
CA GLU A 54 -3.65 -2.94 16.17
C GLU A 54 -2.18 -3.28 15.94
N GLY A 55 -1.37 -2.24 15.74
CA GLY A 55 0.09 -2.36 15.55
C GLY A 55 0.53 -3.08 14.27
N TYR A 56 -0.40 -3.62 13.46
CA TYR A 56 -0.06 -4.33 12.23
C TYR A 56 -0.18 -3.44 11.01
N VAL A 57 0.92 -2.78 10.66
CA VAL A 57 0.95 -1.74 9.61
C VAL A 57 0.84 -2.29 8.18
N LEU A 58 1.40 -3.47 7.92
CA LEU A 58 1.56 -4.00 6.55
C LEU A 58 0.24 -4.19 5.80
N PRO A 59 -0.83 -4.75 6.40
CA PRO A 59 -2.11 -4.89 5.71
C PRO A 59 -2.73 -3.56 5.31
N TYR A 60 -2.61 -2.52 6.15
CA TYR A 60 -3.14 -1.18 5.82
C TYR A 60 -2.38 -0.56 4.64
N ILE A 61 -1.05 -0.73 4.58
CA ILE A 61 -0.26 -0.26 3.42
C ILE A 61 -0.71 -0.96 2.14
N ALA A 62 -0.82 -2.28 2.17
CA ALA A 62 -1.23 -3.06 1.02
C ALA A 62 -2.68 -2.74 0.61
N ARG A 63 -3.59 -2.51 1.57
CA ARG A 63 -4.98 -2.16 1.29
C ARG A 63 -5.09 -0.76 0.68
N ALA A 64 -4.28 0.19 1.15
CA ALA A 64 -4.17 1.51 0.55
C ALA A 64 -3.73 1.45 -0.92
N LYS A 65 -2.71 0.65 -1.22
CA LYS A 65 -2.23 0.42 -2.60
C LYS A 65 -3.29 -0.24 -3.48
N ALA A 66 -3.96 -1.28 -2.98
CA ALA A 66 -5.04 -1.94 -3.71
C ALA A 66 -6.18 -0.96 -4.04
N ASN A 67 -6.60 -0.15 -3.07
CA ASN A 67 -7.61 0.88 -3.28
C ASN A 67 -7.14 1.98 -4.25
N LEU A 68 -5.85 2.37 -4.23
CA LEU A 68 -5.29 3.30 -5.20
C LEU A 68 -5.37 2.76 -6.64
N LEU A 69 -4.99 1.49 -6.87
CA LEU A 69 -5.12 0.83 -8.17
C LEU A 69 -6.58 0.78 -8.66
N LYS A 70 -7.50 0.55 -7.73
CA LYS A 70 -8.95 0.56 -7.99
C LYS A 70 -9.54 1.96 -8.10
N LYS A 71 -8.74 3.03 -7.99
CA LYS A 71 -9.18 4.43 -7.97
C LYS A 71 -10.15 4.79 -6.83
N ASN A 72 -10.16 3.97 -5.78
CA ASN A 72 -10.90 4.23 -4.54
C ASN A 72 -10.07 5.16 -3.65
N TYR A 73 -9.85 6.40 -4.10
CA TYR A 73 -8.88 7.31 -3.49
C TYR A 73 -9.16 7.62 -2.02
N ASP A 74 -10.43 7.75 -1.63
CA ASP A 74 -10.81 8.00 -0.23
C ASP A 74 -10.45 6.83 0.69
N ALA A 75 -10.72 5.60 0.25
CA ALA A 75 -10.34 4.41 0.99
C ALA A 75 -8.80 4.28 1.07
N ALA A 76 -8.09 4.59 -0.02
CA ALA A 76 -6.64 4.59 -0.03
C ALA A 76 -6.05 5.62 0.95
N ILE A 77 -6.62 6.82 1.01
CA ILE A 77 -6.21 7.88 1.94
C ILE A 77 -6.46 7.46 3.40
N ALA A 78 -7.61 6.87 3.68
CA ALA A 78 -7.97 6.40 5.02
C ALA A 78 -7.00 5.31 5.51
N ASP A 79 -6.74 4.30 4.67
CA ASP A 79 -5.83 3.21 5.00
C ASP A 79 -4.39 3.68 5.18
N ALA A 80 -3.91 4.53 4.27
CA ALA A 80 -2.57 5.10 4.40
C ALA A 80 -2.45 5.99 5.65
N THR A 81 -3.50 6.73 6.01
CA THR A 81 -3.52 7.52 7.26
C THR A 81 -3.47 6.62 8.49
N LYS A 82 -4.19 5.49 8.49
CA LYS A 82 -4.09 4.49 9.56
C LYS A 82 -2.68 3.91 9.63
N ALA A 83 -2.07 3.57 8.50
CA ALA A 83 -0.70 3.07 8.46
C ALA A 83 0.31 4.10 9.01
N ILE A 84 0.19 5.38 8.64
CA ILE A 84 1.02 6.49 9.15
C ILE A 84 0.90 6.63 10.67
N SER A 85 -0.32 6.46 11.22
CA SER A 85 -0.54 6.54 12.67
C SER A 85 0.15 5.41 13.45
N ILE A 86 0.39 4.26 12.80
CA ILE A 86 1.08 3.12 13.40
C ILE A 86 2.59 3.25 13.21
N SER A 87 3.02 3.63 12.01
CA SER A 87 4.42 3.82 11.68
C SER A 87 4.59 4.88 10.59
N ALA A 88 5.51 5.82 10.83
CA ALA A 88 5.84 6.89 9.90
C ALA A 88 6.79 6.44 8.78
N TRP A 89 6.57 5.26 8.18
CA TRP A 89 7.37 4.76 7.06
C TRP A 89 7.14 5.59 5.78
N PRO A 90 8.12 5.64 4.85
CA PRO A 90 7.99 6.41 3.60
C PRO A 90 6.78 6.01 2.76
N GLU A 91 6.48 4.71 2.71
CA GLU A 91 5.53 4.13 1.77
C GLU A 91 4.05 4.47 2.01
N PRO A 92 3.55 4.49 3.26
CA PRO A 92 2.26 5.10 3.59
C PRO A 92 2.11 6.54 3.10
N PHE A 93 3.12 7.40 3.31
CA PHE A 93 3.09 8.79 2.83
C PHE A 93 3.06 8.85 1.31
N HIS A 94 3.89 8.05 0.63
CA HIS A 94 3.89 7.98 -0.83
C HIS A 94 2.52 7.58 -1.37
N THR A 95 1.91 6.53 -0.81
CA THR A 95 0.60 6.02 -1.25
C THR A 95 -0.50 7.06 -1.02
N ARG A 96 -0.52 7.73 0.15
CA ARG A 96 -1.49 8.80 0.44
C ARG A 96 -1.30 10.00 -0.48
N GLY A 97 -0.05 10.38 -0.74
CA GLY A 97 0.28 11.47 -1.64
C GLY A 97 -0.19 11.22 -3.06
N LEU A 98 0.01 10.01 -3.60
CA LEU A 98 -0.53 9.62 -4.90
C LEU A 98 -2.06 9.64 -4.93
N ALA A 99 -2.72 9.09 -3.91
CA ALA A 99 -4.18 9.10 -3.84
C ALA A 99 -4.77 10.52 -3.79
N LYS A 100 -4.17 11.43 -3.00
CA LYS A 100 -4.54 12.84 -2.97
C LYS A 100 -4.32 13.54 -4.31
N LEU A 101 -3.21 13.23 -4.98
CA LEU A 101 -2.87 13.82 -6.28
C LEU A 101 -3.92 13.44 -7.34
N GLU A 102 -4.30 12.17 -7.40
CA GLU A 102 -5.35 11.69 -8.30
C GLU A 102 -6.73 12.25 -7.94
N LYS A 103 -6.99 12.52 -6.65
CA LYS A 103 -8.20 13.23 -6.18
C LYS A 103 -8.18 14.75 -6.47
N GLY A 104 -7.07 15.29 -6.97
CA GLY A 104 -6.89 16.70 -7.26
C GLY A 104 -6.40 17.57 -6.09
N ASP A 105 -6.17 16.97 -4.91
CA ASP A 105 -5.54 17.64 -3.76
C ASP A 105 -4.01 17.69 -3.97
N ARG A 106 -3.58 18.59 -4.86
CA ARG A 106 -2.16 18.77 -5.20
C ARG A 106 -1.33 19.23 -4.01
N LYS A 107 -1.87 20.11 -3.16
CA LYS A 107 -1.16 20.64 -1.99
C LYS A 107 -0.90 19.53 -0.98
N GLY A 108 -1.95 18.81 -0.58
CA GLY A 108 -1.82 17.70 0.37
C GLY A 108 -1.01 16.54 -0.21
N ALA A 109 -1.04 16.33 -1.52
CA ALA A 109 -0.16 15.38 -2.20
C ALA A 109 1.31 15.77 -2.06
N LEU A 110 1.66 17.02 -2.37
CA LEU A 110 3.04 17.49 -2.28
C LEU A 110 3.61 17.33 -0.86
N GLU A 111 2.84 17.70 0.16
CA GLU A 111 3.23 17.56 1.57
C GLU A 111 3.55 16.11 1.95
N ASP A 112 2.72 15.16 1.50
CA ASP A 112 2.90 13.74 1.75
C ASP A 112 4.09 13.17 0.95
N LEU A 113 4.22 13.51 -0.33
CA LEU A 113 5.30 13.01 -1.19
C LEU A 113 6.67 13.52 -0.74
N GLU A 114 6.79 14.78 -0.32
CA GLU A 114 8.03 15.30 0.28
C GLU A 114 8.34 14.64 1.62
N SER A 115 7.31 14.33 2.41
CA SER A 115 7.48 13.59 3.67
C SER A 115 7.97 12.16 3.44
N ALA A 116 7.48 11.50 2.39
CA ALA A 116 8.01 10.22 1.94
C ALA A 116 9.47 10.36 1.49
N LEU A 117 9.80 11.39 0.71
CA LEU A 117 11.14 11.58 0.14
C LEU A 117 12.19 11.78 1.23
N ARG A 118 11.88 12.61 2.24
CA ARG A 118 12.76 12.85 3.41
C ARG A 118 13.09 11.58 4.19
N LYS A 119 12.25 10.54 4.11
CA LYS A 119 12.39 9.29 4.85
C LYS A 119 12.95 8.15 4.00
N LEU A 120 12.94 8.31 2.68
CA LEU A 120 13.34 7.27 1.75
C LEU A 120 14.86 7.27 1.57
N ASN A 121 15.47 6.07 1.56
CA ASN A 121 16.86 5.95 1.16
C ASN A 121 16.99 6.31 -0.33
N PRO A 122 17.89 7.23 -0.72
CA PRO A 122 18.10 7.59 -2.13
C PRO A 122 18.44 6.42 -3.06
N SER A 123 18.93 5.29 -2.54
CA SER A 123 19.18 4.06 -3.33
C SER A 123 17.92 3.20 -3.56
N ALA A 124 16.79 3.54 -2.95
CA ALA A 124 15.55 2.79 -3.14
C ALA A 124 15.06 2.90 -4.58
N SER A 125 14.57 1.78 -5.13
CA SER A 125 14.03 1.72 -6.51
C SER A 125 12.90 2.73 -6.75
N SER A 126 12.08 3.01 -5.72
CA SER A 126 10.97 3.95 -5.78
C SER A 126 11.38 5.43 -5.75
N TYR A 127 12.67 5.76 -5.58
CA TYR A 127 13.13 7.15 -5.43
C TYR A 127 12.79 8.00 -6.66
N LYS A 128 13.04 7.47 -7.87
CA LYS A 128 12.73 8.18 -9.12
C LYS A 128 11.23 8.38 -9.32
N ASP A 129 10.42 7.38 -9.00
CA ASP A 129 8.97 7.45 -9.13
C ASP A 129 8.39 8.54 -8.20
N LEU A 130 8.93 8.62 -6.98
CA LEU A 130 8.54 9.64 -6.01
C LEU A 130 8.88 11.06 -6.48
N LEU A 131 10.06 11.27 -7.09
CA LEU A 131 10.42 12.58 -7.66
C LEU A 131 9.45 12.98 -8.79
N ARG A 132 9.11 12.06 -9.70
CA ARG A 132 8.13 12.34 -10.77
C ARG A 132 6.76 12.70 -10.21
N ALA A 133 6.33 12.03 -9.14
CA ALA A 133 5.08 12.35 -8.47
C ALA A 133 5.10 13.76 -7.84
N ILE A 134 6.23 14.17 -7.27
CA ILE A 134 6.43 15.53 -6.72
C ILE A 134 6.33 16.58 -7.83
N ASP A 135 6.99 16.37 -8.97
CA ASP A 135 6.94 17.31 -10.10
C ASP A 135 5.51 17.44 -10.64
N ARG A 136 4.78 16.32 -10.73
CA ARG A 136 3.35 16.32 -11.09
C ARG A 136 2.49 17.09 -10.08
N ALA A 137 2.78 16.95 -8.78
CA ALA A 137 2.09 17.70 -7.73
C ALA A 137 2.39 19.21 -7.78
N LYS A 138 3.61 19.60 -8.15
CA LYS A 138 4.01 21.00 -8.37
C LYS A 138 3.41 21.61 -9.64
N GLY A 139 2.89 20.79 -10.55
CA GLY A 139 2.38 21.24 -11.85
C GLY A 139 3.50 21.67 -12.80
N THR A 140 4.73 21.20 -12.60
CA THR A 140 5.91 21.59 -13.40
C THR A 140 6.06 20.78 -14.68
N HIS A 141 4.98 20.21 -15.23
CA HIS A 141 5.02 19.60 -16.56
C HIS A 141 5.19 20.70 -17.61
N ARG A 142 6.43 20.88 -18.08
CA ARG A 142 6.75 21.45 -19.38
C ARG A 142 6.88 20.32 -20.39
#